data_AF-A0A938G4D7-F1
#
_entry.id   AF-A0A938G4D7-F1
#
_cell.length_a   1.000
_cell.length_b   1.000
_cell.length_c   1.000
_cell.angle_alpha   90.00
_cell.angle_beta   90.00
_cell.angle_gamma   90.00
#
_symmetry.space_group_name_H-M   'P 1'
#
loop_
_entity.id
_entity.type
_entity.pdbx_description
1 polymer ?
#
loop_
_entity_poly.entity_id
_entity_poly.type
_entity_poly.pdbx_seq_one_letter_code
_entity_poly.pdbx_strand_id
1 'polypeptide(L)'
;MSAVIILAIVAATVLVFMIAAITIGREARRLDSVAPRAVYELEQATQFVADRLPVASQARLTYADVRKLLVFHMRWLHDKGLQPSNVVDRRQDIVDEIVIDEQTLTAYLLGAAEQNRIEILDDVDVVHLVKAHLEYFDAIGAVGPQTELN
;
A
#
# COMPACT_ATOMS: atom_id res chain seq x y z
N MET A 1 -43.62 10.75 -39.80
CA MET A 1 -43.18 9.55 -39.07
C MET A 1 -44.28 9.17 -38.09
N SER A 2 -44.74 7.92 -38.11
CA SER A 2 -45.92 7.50 -37.32
C SER A 2 -45.61 7.51 -35.82
N ALA A 3 -46.58 7.87 -34.96
CA ALA A 3 -46.41 7.89 -33.50
C ALA A 3 -45.93 6.54 -32.93
N VAL A 4 -46.37 5.45 -33.53
CA VAL A 4 -45.93 4.08 -33.21
C VAL A 4 -44.43 3.89 -33.47
N ILE A 5 -43.90 4.47 -34.54
CA ILE A 5 -42.47 4.39 -34.88
C ILE A 5 -41.66 5.18 -33.86
N ILE A 6 -42.13 6.37 -33.47
CA ILE A 6 -41.46 7.18 -32.43
C ILE A 6 -41.41 6.42 -31.10
N LEU A 7 -42.52 5.83 -30.68
CA LEU A 7 -42.58 5.03 -29.45
C LEU A 7 -41.63 3.83 -29.51
N ALA A 8 -41.60 3.12 -30.64
CA ALA A 8 -40.71 1.97 -30.82
C ALA A 8 -39.23 2.37 -30.78
N ILE A 9 -38.86 3.50 -31.38
CA ILE A 9 -37.49 4.03 -31.33
C ILE A 9 -37.11 4.37 -29.89
N VAL A 10 -37.96 5.12 -29.18
CA VAL A 10 -37.70 5.50 -27.78
C VAL A 10 -37.55 4.26 -26.90
N ALA A 11 -38.45 3.27 -27.04
CA ALA A 11 -38.38 2.03 -26.29
C ALA A 11 -37.09 1.25 -26.58
N ALA A 12 -36.69 1.15 -27.85
CA ALA A 12 -35.45 0.48 -28.24
C ALA A 12 -34.21 1.21 -27.67
N THR A 13 -34.17 2.54 -27.75
CA THR A 13 -33.07 3.34 -27.20
C THR A 13 -32.95 3.15 -25.69
N VAL A 14 -34.06 3.22 -24.96
CA VAL A 14 -34.08 3.01 -23.50
C VAL A 14 -33.63 1.60 -23.14
N LEU A 15 -34.09 0.58 -23.88
CA LEU A 15 -33.70 -0.81 -23.64
C LEU A 15 -32.20 -1.03 -23.84
N VAL A 16 -31.64 -0.52 -24.95
CA VAL A 16 -30.20 -0.62 -25.23
C VAL A 16 -29.39 0.10 -24.16
N PHE A 17 -29.81 1.30 -23.76
CA PHE A 17 -29.13 2.06 -22.71
C PHE A 17 -29.15 1.32 -21.37
N MET A 18 -30.29 0.74 -20.98
CA MET A 18 -30.41 -0.08 -19.77
C MET A 18 -29.45 -1.27 -19.77
N ILE A 19 -29.40 -2.02 -20.88
CA ILE A 19 -28.48 -3.17 -21.01
C ILE A 19 -27.03 -2.72 -20.89
N ALA A 20 -26.66 -1.63 -21.56
CA ALA A 20 -25.31 -1.08 -21.49
C ALA A 20 -24.95 -0.62 -20.06
N ALA A 21 -25.83 0.13 -19.40
CA ALA A 21 -25.63 0.63 -18.04
C ALA A 21 -25.47 -0.51 -17.03
N ILE A 22 -26.28 -1.57 -17.14
CA ILE A 22 -26.17 -2.75 -16.25
C ILE A 22 -24.84 -3.47 -16.48
N THR A 23 -24.46 -3.69 -17.75
CA THR A 23 -23.24 -4.43 -18.10
C THR A 23 -22.00 -3.68 -17.64
N ILE A 24 -21.90 -2.39 -17.98
CA ILE A 24 -20.78 -1.52 -17.58
C ILE A 24 -20.77 -1.34 -16.07
N GLY A 25 -21.92 -1.08 -15.44
CA GLY A 25 -21.99 -0.88 -13.98
C GLY A 25 -21.67 -2.14 -13.18
N ARG A 26 -21.92 -3.34 -13.73
CA ARG A 26 -21.49 -4.60 -13.12
C ARG A 26 -19.98 -4.79 -13.25
N GLU A 27 -19.41 -4.45 -14.40
CA GLU A 27 -17.98 -4.62 -14.66
C GLU A 27 -17.13 -3.57 -13.96
N ALA A 28 -17.58 -2.31 -13.93
CA ALA A 28 -16.97 -1.24 -13.16
C ALA A 28 -16.91 -1.60 -11.67
N ARG A 29 -18.02 -2.04 -11.07
CA ARG A 29 -18.01 -2.53 -9.67
C ARG A 29 -17.11 -3.74 -9.44
N ARG A 30 -16.91 -4.60 -10.46
CA ARG A 30 -15.98 -5.73 -10.36
C ARG A 30 -14.53 -5.22 -10.35
N LEU A 31 -14.20 -4.28 -11.23
CA LEU A 31 -12.86 -3.70 -11.34
C LEU A 31 -12.53 -2.79 -10.17
N ASP A 32 -13.49 -2.03 -9.65
CA ASP A 32 -13.33 -1.25 -8.41
C ASP A 32 -13.02 -2.17 -7.21
N SER A 33 -13.48 -3.42 -7.23
CA SER A 33 -13.15 -4.42 -6.20
C SER A 33 -11.78 -5.09 -6.37
N VAL A 34 -11.06 -4.77 -7.46
CA VAL A 34 -9.68 -5.18 -7.70
C VAL A 34 -8.79 -3.99 -7.36
N ALA A 35 -8.33 -3.93 -6.12
CA ALA A 35 -7.39 -2.88 -5.71
C ALA A 35 -6.14 -2.89 -6.60
N PRO A 36 -5.53 -1.71 -6.83
CA PRO A 36 -4.24 -1.60 -7.50
C PRO A 36 -3.25 -2.61 -6.93
N ARG A 37 -2.52 -3.30 -7.81
CA ARG A 37 -1.48 -4.26 -7.44
C ARG A 37 -0.34 -3.50 -6.74
N ALA A 38 -0.37 -3.43 -5.41
CA ALA A 38 0.74 -2.93 -4.64
C ALA A 38 1.87 -3.97 -4.66
N VAL A 39 2.72 -3.91 -5.69
CA VAL A 39 3.92 -4.75 -5.75
C VAL A 39 5.02 -4.03 -4.99
N TYR A 40 5.47 -4.63 -3.88
CA TYR A 40 6.63 -4.13 -3.17
C TYR A 40 7.91 -4.41 -3.96
N GLU A 41 8.64 -3.36 -4.31
CA GLU A 41 9.96 -3.46 -4.93
C GLU A 41 10.99 -2.83 -3.98
N LEU A 42 11.92 -3.65 -3.47
CA LEU A 42 12.87 -3.23 -2.43
C LEU A 42 13.75 -2.06 -2.91
N GLU A 43 14.23 -2.12 -4.15
CA GLU A 43 15.07 -1.08 -4.73
C GLU A 43 14.31 0.25 -4.86
N GLN A 44 13.05 0.21 -5.31
CA GLN A 44 12.19 1.39 -5.38
C GLN A 44 11.87 1.95 -3.99
N ALA A 45 11.54 1.08 -3.03
CA ALA A 45 11.29 1.46 -1.64
C ALA A 45 12.52 2.13 -1.01
N THR A 46 13.72 1.58 -1.27
CA THR A 46 14.97 2.13 -0.75
C THR A 46 15.21 3.54 -1.29
N GLN A 47 15.02 3.75 -2.60
CA GLN A 47 15.12 5.07 -3.21
C GLN A 47 14.09 6.04 -2.63
N PHE A 48 12.82 5.63 -2.59
CA PHE A 48 11.73 6.45 -2.08
C PHE A 48 11.96 6.93 -0.64
N VAL A 49 12.42 6.02 0.21
CA VAL A 49 12.72 6.30 1.63
C VAL A 49 13.95 7.20 1.73
N ALA A 50 15.05 6.88 1.04
CA ALA A 50 16.27 7.68 1.07
C ALA A 50 16.01 9.13 0.64
N ASP A 51 15.19 9.34 -0.39
CA ASP A 51 14.83 10.67 -0.91
C ASP A 51 13.98 11.50 0.06
N ARG A 52 13.30 10.87 1.03
CA ARG A 52 12.40 11.51 2.00
C ARG A 52 12.98 11.63 3.41
N LEU A 53 14.12 11.03 3.68
CA LEU A 53 14.80 11.19 4.95
C LEU A 53 15.24 12.66 5.16
N PRO A 54 15.16 13.19 6.39
CA PRO A 54 15.74 14.49 6.71
C PRO A 54 17.25 14.50 6.42
N VAL A 55 17.78 15.68 6.07
CA VAL A 55 19.22 15.86 5.75
C VAL A 55 20.14 15.32 6.85
N ALA A 56 19.75 15.50 8.12
CA ALA A 56 20.49 14.98 9.26
C ALA A 56 20.60 13.45 9.24
N SER A 57 19.52 12.74 8.88
CA SER A 57 19.47 11.28 8.76
C SER A 57 20.16 10.78 7.49
N GLN A 58 20.03 11.49 6.36
CA GLN A 58 20.71 11.17 5.10
C GLN A 58 22.24 11.22 5.21
N ALA A 59 22.77 12.13 6.03
CA ALA A 59 24.21 12.23 6.27
C ALA A 59 24.76 11.04 7.07
N ARG A 60 23.89 10.28 7.74
CA ARG A 60 24.25 9.23 8.70
C ARG A 60 23.93 7.83 8.19
N LEU A 61 22.84 7.67 7.47
CA LEU A 61 22.42 6.40 6.90
C LEU A 61 22.86 6.30 5.43
N THR A 62 23.63 5.27 5.12
CA THR A 62 23.95 4.98 3.71
C THR A 62 22.76 4.32 3.02
N TYR A 63 22.72 4.39 1.69
CA TYR A 63 21.71 3.69 0.88
C TYR A 63 21.66 2.19 1.17
N ALA A 64 22.82 1.57 1.44
CA ALA A 64 22.91 0.16 1.80
C ALA A 64 22.31 -0.13 3.18
N ASP A 65 22.44 0.78 4.13
CA ASP A 65 21.86 0.65 5.46
C ASP A 65 20.35 0.80 5.41
N VAL A 66 19.84 1.78 4.68
CA VAL A 66 18.40 1.93 4.41
C VAL A 66 17.86 0.62 3.85
N ARG A 67 18.46 0.10 2.78
CA ARG A 67 18.03 -1.17 2.17
C ARG A 67 17.97 -2.33 3.17
N LYS A 68 18.98 -2.48 4.03
CA LYS A 68 18.99 -3.53 5.07
C LYS A 68 17.88 -3.32 6.09
N LEU A 69 17.68 -2.09 6.56
CA LEU A 69 16.62 -1.75 7.51
C LEU A 69 15.22 -2.03 6.93
N LEU A 70 15.00 -1.74 5.64
CA LEU A 70 13.75 -2.09 4.96
C LEU A 70 13.56 -3.62 4.89
N VAL A 71 14.63 -4.39 4.65
CA VAL A 71 14.58 -5.86 4.70
C VAL A 71 14.24 -6.36 6.11
N PHE A 72 14.77 -5.74 7.17
CA PHE A 72 14.41 -6.11 8.54
C PHE A 72 12.94 -5.78 8.85
N HIS A 73 12.44 -4.63 8.42
CA HIS A 73 11.03 -4.30 8.56
C HIS A 73 10.17 -5.34 7.83
N MET A 74 10.54 -5.72 6.61
CA MET A 74 9.81 -6.77 5.89
C MET A 74 9.86 -8.13 6.61
N ARG A 75 11.00 -8.54 7.14
CA ARG A 75 11.07 -9.77 7.96
C ARG A 75 10.16 -9.69 9.19
N TRP A 76 10.13 -8.54 9.86
CA TRP A 76 9.22 -8.34 10.98
C TRP A 76 7.75 -8.48 10.57
N LEU A 77 7.34 -7.87 9.45
CA LEU A 77 5.98 -8.05 8.91
C LEU A 77 5.69 -9.52 8.59
N HIS A 78 6.66 -10.23 8.02
CA HIS A 78 6.56 -11.66 7.74
C HIS A 78 6.36 -12.48 9.02
N ASP A 79 7.18 -12.23 10.05
CA ASP A 79 7.10 -12.91 11.35
C ASP A 79 5.79 -12.63 12.08
N LYS A 80 5.18 -11.46 11.85
CA LYS A 80 3.85 -11.10 12.33
C LYS A 80 2.70 -11.66 11.48
N GLY A 81 3.01 -12.35 10.39
CA GLY A 81 1.99 -12.89 9.47
C GLY A 81 1.28 -11.82 8.63
N LEU A 82 1.86 -10.61 8.54
CA LEU A 82 1.27 -9.45 7.86
C LEU A 82 1.64 -9.38 6.38
N GLN A 83 2.53 -10.25 5.91
CA GLN A 83 2.86 -10.35 4.50
C GLN A 83 1.92 -11.32 3.77
N PRO A 84 1.43 -10.96 2.58
CA PRO A 84 0.69 -11.90 1.74
C PRO A 84 1.57 -13.09 1.41
N SER A 85 1.08 -14.31 1.66
CA SER A 85 1.84 -15.52 1.36
C SER A 85 1.97 -15.80 -0.15
N ASN A 86 1.15 -15.17 -0.98
CA ASN A 86 1.13 -15.33 -2.43
C ASN A 86 0.69 -14.03 -3.12
N VAL A 87 1.29 -13.74 -4.29
CA VAL A 87 0.82 -12.69 -5.21
C VAL A 87 -0.30 -13.29 -6.07
N VAL A 88 -1.50 -13.37 -5.51
CA VAL A 88 -2.68 -13.85 -6.25
C VAL A 88 -3.64 -12.69 -6.44
N ASP A 89 -4.28 -12.61 -7.61
CA ASP A 89 -5.43 -11.73 -7.81
C ASP A 89 -6.56 -12.18 -6.87
N ARG A 90 -6.57 -11.66 -5.64
CA ARG A 90 -7.60 -11.91 -4.64
C ARG A 90 -8.47 -10.67 -4.54
N ARG A 91 -9.79 -10.86 -4.57
CA ARG A 91 -10.74 -9.81 -4.17
C ARG A 91 -10.35 -9.34 -2.77
N GLN A 92 -10.27 -8.03 -2.53
CA GLN A 92 -10.00 -7.53 -1.18
C GLN A 92 -11.04 -8.10 -0.21
N ASP A 93 -10.56 -8.96 0.68
CA ASP A 93 -11.32 -9.66 1.72
C ASP A 93 -10.72 -9.33 3.10
N ILE A 94 -10.41 -8.05 3.34
CA ILE A 94 -9.88 -7.57 4.62
C ILE A 94 -10.95 -7.84 5.70
N VAL A 95 -10.75 -8.91 6.48
CA VAL A 95 -11.65 -9.30 7.57
C VAL A 95 -11.21 -8.67 8.89
N ASP A 96 -9.89 -8.53 9.09
CA ASP A 96 -9.28 -8.06 10.33
C ASP A 96 -8.48 -6.78 10.07
N GLU A 97 -8.83 -5.70 10.78
CA GLU A 97 -8.04 -4.47 10.82
C GLU A 97 -6.88 -4.66 11.81
N ILE A 98 -5.65 -4.53 11.32
CA ILE A 98 -4.44 -4.65 12.13
C ILE A 98 -3.75 -3.29 12.18
N VAL A 99 -3.76 -2.67 13.36
CA VAL A 99 -3.00 -1.45 13.63
C VAL A 99 -1.62 -1.83 14.14
N ILE A 100 -0.59 -1.25 13.52
CA ILE A 100 0.81 -1.41 13.94
C ILE A 100 1.20 -0.17 14.74
N ASP A 101 1.65 -0.40 15.98
CA ASP A 101 2.31 0.64 16.77
C ASP A 101 3.74 0.88 16.24
N GLU A 102 3.99 2.12 15.82
CA GLU A 102 5.29 2.56 15.31
C GLU A 102 6.41 2.37 16.35
N GLN A 103 6.11 2.52 17.65
CA GLN A 103 7.12 2.42 18.71
C GLN A 103 7.69 1.00 18.82
N THR A 104 6.80 -0.01 18.78
CA THR A 104 7.18 -1.42 18.78
C THR A 104 8.07 -1.77 17.58
N LEU A 105 7.75 -1.23 16.40
CA LEU A 105 8.54 -1.43 15.19
C LEU A 105 9.91 -0.74 15.28
N THR A 106 9.96 0.51 15.75
CA THR A 106 11.23 1.24 15.94
C THR A 106 12.16 0.48 16.89
N ALA A 107 11.65 -0.01 18.02
CA ALA A 107 12.43 -0.80 18.97
C ALA A 107 12.99 -2.09 18.34
N TYR A 108 12.18 -2.79 17.54
CA TYR A 108 12.65 -3.97 16.81
C TYR A 108 13.78 -3.63 15.83
N LEU A 109 13.62 -2.56 15.04
CA LEU A 109 14.61 -2.17 14.04
C LEU A 109 15.93 -1.73 14.66
N LEU A 110 15.88 -1.05 15.81
CA LEU A 110 17.08 -0.67 16.55
C LEU A 110 17.86 -1.92 17.01
N GLY A 111 17.17 -2.91 17.57
CA GLY A 111 17.79 -4.19 17.95
C GLY A 111 18.33 -4.99 16.75
N ALA A 112 17.61 -4.99 15.63
CA ALA A 112 18.07 -5.64 14.40
C ALA A 112 19.30 -4.95 13.79
N ALA A 113 19.37 -3.62 13.87
CA ALA A 113 20.51 -2.85 13.40
C ALA A 113 21.77 -3.12 14.22
N GLU A 114 21.65 -3.15 15.55
CA GLU A 114 22.75 -3.45 16.47
C GLU A 114 23.34 -4.84 16.18
N GLN A 115 22.49 -5.86 16.03
CA GLN A 115 22.91 -7.23 15.72
C GLN A 115 23.66 -7.34 14.38
N ASN A 116 23.35 -6.45 13.43
CA ASN A 116 23.93 -6.45 12.09
C ASN A 116 25.02 -5.38 11.89
N ARG A 117 25.48 -4.74 12.98
CA ARG A 117 26.52 -3.70 12.98
C ARG A 117 26.21 -2.55 12.01
N ILE A 118 24.94 -2.16 11.94
CA ILE A 118 24.55 -0.93 11.26
C ILE A 118 24.72 0.20 12.27
N GLU A 119 25.59 1.17 11.96
CA GLU A 119 25.80 2.34 12.81
C GLU A 119 24.57 3.25 12.73
N ILE A 120 23.63 3.04 13.64
CA ILE A 120 22.54 3.98 13.88
C ILE A 120 23.04 4.97 14.91
N LEU A 121 23.17 6.21 14.49
CA LEU A 121 23.71 7.30 15.29
C LEU A 121 22.65 7.95 16.19
N ASP A 122 21.36 7.80 15.86
CA ASP A 122 20.23 8.35 16.62
C ASP A 122 18.97 7.51 16.38
N ASP A 123 18.23 7.17 17.44
CA ASP A 123 16.94 6.46 17.39
C ASP A 123 15.91 7.23 16.53
N VAL A 124 16.05 8.57 16.48
CA VAL A 124 15.25 9.45 15.64
C VAL A 124 15.40 9.11 14.15
N ASP A 125 16.55 8.59 13.72
CA ASP A 125 16.74 8.17 12.31
C ASP A 125 15.87 6.95 11.96
N VAL A 126 15.69 6.04 12.91
CA VAL A 126 14.81 4.88 12.73
C VAL A 126 13.35 5.31 12.64
N VAL A 127 12.94 6.28 13.46
CA VAL A 127 11.57 6.84 13.40
C VAL A 127 11.31 7.46 12.03
N HIS A 128 12.23 8.29 11.52
CA HIS A 128 12.09 8.88 10.18
C HIS A 128 12.07 7.83 9.07
N LEU A 129 12.88 6.77 9.19
CA LEU A 129 12.90 5.67 8.24
C LEU A 129 11.58 4.88 8.25
N VAL A 130 11.05 4.55 9.43
CA VAL A 130 9.76 3.86 9.58
C VAL A 130 8.66 4.70 8.94
N LYS A 131 8.58 5.98 9.30
CA LYS A 131 7.59 6.90 8.75
C LYS A 131 7.66 6.97 7.21
N ALA A 132 8.84 7.18 6.65
CA ALA A 132 9.02 7.24 5.20
C ALA A 132 8.69 5.89 4.51
N HIS A 133 8.93 4.76 5.17
CA HIS A 133 8.57 3.44 4.63
C HIS A 133 7.06 3.19 4.68
N LEU A 134 6.36 3.67 5.71
CA LEU A 134 4.90 3.65 5.76
C LEU A 134 4.28 4.56 4.70
N GLU A 135 4.87 5.74 4.46
CA GLU A 135 4.48 6.62 3.35
C GLU A 135 4.67 5.92 1.98
N TYR A 136 5.69 5.07 1.84
CA TYR A 136 5.85 4.25 0.63
C TYR A 136 4.73 3.23 0.49
N PHE A 137 4.35 2.54 1.57
CA PHE A 137 3.22 1.61 1.55
C PHE A 137 1.90 2.29 1.18
N ASP A 138 1.66 3.49 1.70
CA ASP A 138 0.51 4.31 1.31
C ASP A 138 0.56 4.69 -0.17
N ALA A 139 1.73 5.16 -0.66
CA ALA A 139 1.92 5.56 -2.04
C ALA A 139 1.68 4.43 -3.06
N ILE A 140 1.97 3.17 -2.70
CA ILE A 140 1.69 2.00 -3.54
C ILE A 140 0.29 1.39 -3.30
N GLY A 141 -0.48 1.91 -2.34
CA GLY A 141 -1.80 1.39 -1.96
C GLY A 141 -1.74 0.04 -1.22
N ALA A 142 -0.63 -0.25 -0.52
CA ALA A 142 -0.45 -1.47 0.27
C ALA A 142 -1.14 -1.40 1.65
N VAL A 143 -1.51 -0.21 2.12
CA VAL A 143 -2.20 0.02 3.40
C VAL A 143 -3.52 0.75 3.18
N GLY A 144 -4.47 0.55 4.10
CA GLY A 144 -5.73 1.27 4.12
C GLY A 144 -5.61 2.67 4.75
N PRO A 145 -6.71 3.45 4.79
CA PRO A 145 -6.71 4.76 5.41
C PRO A 145 -6.27 4.69 6.88
N GLN A 146 -5.57 5.73 7.35
CA GLN A 146 -5.16 5.82 8.75
C GLN A 146 -6.38 5.95 9.66
N THR A 147 -6.43 5.10 10.70
CA THR A 147 -7.46 5.15 11.75
C THR A 147 -6.91 5.97 12.92
N GLU A 148 -7.69 6.94 13.44
CA GLU A 148 -7.33 7.61 14.69
C GLU A 148 -7.51 6.64 15.85
N LEU A 149 -6.42 6.37 16.58
CA LEU A 149 -6.44 5.58 17.80
C LEU A 149 -7.14 6.38 18.90
N ASN A 150 -8.34 5.96 19.29
CA ASN A 150 -9.05 6.47 20.47
C ASN A 150 -8.39 5.99 21.77
#